data_AF-A0A151M4L6-F1
#
_entry.id   AF-A0A151M4L6-F1
#
_cell.length_a   1.000
_cell.length_b   1.000
_cell.length_c   1.000
_cell.angle_alpha   90.00
_cell.angle_beta   90.00
_cell.angle_gamma   90.00
#
_symmetry.space_group_name_H-M   'P 1'
#
loop_
_entity.id
_entity.type
_entity.pdbx_description
1 polymer ?
#
loop_
_entity_poly.entity_id
_entity_poly.type
_entity_poly.pdbx_seq_one_letter_code
_entity_poly.pdbx_strand_id
1 'polypeptide(L)'
;MWEDSRALWFGAVGGHTGSVFLPQGFPGSVSPDYLPYQCWDTLQALASSVTGALATQAVLRGVGVGDRDASVAAATTTWILKDGTGMLGRIVFAWMKGSQLDCEAKQWRLFADILNDVAIFMEIVAPAFPACFTLILCTSGLFKCIVGVAGGATRAALTQHQARRDNMADVSAKDGSQETLVNLAGLLMSLILVPLVTGRLLLTYTLWGALTALHLYANYRAVRAVVMETLNRPRLRLALHHFLRHGHAPSPAYANACEPLLPGFGHHLRVTLGAPLRLLASSEAEFLDAQRAGGPDYLIAFDPRAGTVAVGLRWGAGPGVELRACTHALLLEAQQLPVPGAPHPEAAHVLHSLYPSFLAALEAAGWATQRPLLGAEDWRLDWAPPEKDL
;
A
#
# COMPACT_ATOMS: atom_id res chain seq x y z
N MET A 1 -7.01 -10.18 -24.49
CA MET A 1 -6.79 -9.95 -23.03
C MET A 1 -8.01 -9.41 -22.29
N TRP A 2 -8.72 -8.37 -22.79
CA TRP A 2 -9.99 -7.90 -22.19
C TRP A 2 -11.15 -8.92 -22.39
N GLU A 3 -11.22 -9.59 -23.54
CA GLU A 3 -12.25 -10.61 -23.81
C GLU A 3 -11.97 -11.96 -23.13
N ASP A 4 -10.70 -12.37 -23.01
CA ASP A 4 -10.30 -13.64 -22.37
C ASP A 4 -10.58 -13.67 -20.86
N SER A 5 -10.48 -12.52 -20.19
CA SER A 5 -10.69 -12.40 -18.75
C SER A 5 -12.16 -12.56 -18.37
N ARG A 6 -13.08 -12.20 -19.29
CA ARG A 6 -14.53 -12.45 -19.13
C ARG A 6 -14.85 -13.94 -19.27
N ALA A 7 -14.21 -14.63 -20.21
CA ALA A 7 -14.50 -16.05 -20.48
C ALA A 7 -14.21 -16.96 -19.27
N LEU A 8 -13.17 -16.67 -18.48
CA LEU A 8 -12.80 -17.46 -17.31
C LEU A 8 -13.81 -17.38 -16.15
N TRP A 9 -14.42 -16.21 -15.92
CA TRP A 9 -15.45 -16.05 -14.88
C TRP A 9 -16.87 -16.33 -15.39
N PHE A 10 -17.24 -15.77 -16.55
CA PHE A 10 -18.57 -15.96 -17.12
C PHE A 10 -18.79 -17.36 -17.71
N GLY A 11 -17.72 -18.10 -18.05
CA GLY A 11 -17.82 -19.49 -18.48
C GLY A 11 -18.27 -20.45 -17.37
N ALA A 12 -18.03 -20.10 -16.09
CA ALA A 12 -18.43 -20.90 -14.93
C ALA A 12 -19.72 -20.39 -14.25
N VAL A 13 -20.13 -19.15 -14.52
CA VAL A 13 -21.13 -18.43 -13.70
C VAL A 13 -22.16 -17.74 -14.62
N GLY A 14 -23.18 -18.49 -15.05
CA GLY A 14 -24.33 -17.98 -15.81
C GLY A 14 -25.21 -16.99 -15.01
N GLY A 15 -26.14 -16.31 -15.68
CA GLY A 15 -26.80 -15.07 -15.21
C GLY A 15 -27.49 -15.05 -13.83
N HIS A 16 -27.73 -16.20 -13.18
CA HIS A 16 -28.26 -16.27 -11.80
C HIS A 16 -27.16 -16.45 -10.73
N THR A 17 -26.00 -17.00 -11.07
CA THR A 17 -24.87 -17.17 -10.15
C THR A 17 -23.99 -15.92 -10.09
N GLY A 18 -24.05 -15.06 -11.12
CA GLY A 18 -23.33 -13.79 -11.13
C GLY A 18 -23.78 -12.83 -10.03
N SER A 19 -25.06 -12.87 -9.63
CA SER A 19 -25.59 -12.03 -8.54
C SER A 19 -25.05 -12.42 -7.16
N VAL A 20 -24.53 -13.64 -6.99
CA VAL A 20 -23.95 -14.11 -5.73
C VAL A 20 -22.58 -13.47 -5.51
N PHE A 21 -21.76 -13.39 -6.56
CA PHE A 21 -20.35 -13.00 -6.47
C PHE A 21 -20.06 -11.59 -6.99
N LEU A 22 -20.93 -10.99 -7.79
CA LEU A 22 -20.75 -9.63 -8.31
C LEU A 22 -21.66 -8.63 -7.57
N PRO A 23 -21.19 -7.37 -7.41
CA PRO A 23 -22.00 -6.31 -6.82
C PRO A 23 -23.29 -6.03 -7.60
N GLN A 24 -24.33 -5.62 -6.89
CA GLN A 24 -25.60 -5.23 -7.48
C GLN A 24 -25.38 -4.10 -8.49
N GLY A 25 -25.95 -4.23 -9.69
CA GLY A 25 -25.80 -3.23 -10.75
C GLY A 25 -24.48 -3.33 -11.54
N PHE A 26 -23.72 -4.42 -11.37
CA PHE A 26 -22.56 -4.72 -12.21
C PHE A 26 -22.94 -4.72 -13.70
N PRO A 27 -22.09 -4.21 -14.61
CA PRO A 27 -20.76 -3.63 -14.35
C PRO A 27 -20.78 -2.15 -13.92
N GLY A 28 -21.93 -1.46 -14.03
CA GLY A 28 -22.01 0.00 -13.84
C GLY A 28 -21.99 0.47 -12.38
N SER A 29 -21.92 -0.44 -11.39
CA SER A 29 -21.84 -0.12 -9.97
C SER A 29 -20.43 -0.18 -9.40
N VAL A 30 -19.44 -0.61 -10.20
CA VAL A 30 -18.04 -0.71 -9.80
C VAL A 30 -17.11 0.00 -10.78
N SER A 31 -15.87 0.24 -10.37
CA SER A 31 -14.83 0.74 -11.26
C SER A 31 -14.52 -0.25 -12.40
N PRO A 32 -14.07 0.24 -13.58
CA PRO A 32 -13.74 -0.63 -14.72
C PRO A 32 -12.62 -1.65 -14.45
N ASP A 33 -11.75 -1.36 -13.47
CA ASP A 33 -10.64 -2.22 -13.05
C ASP A 33 -11.02 -3.34 -12.07
N TYR A 34 -12.27 -3.36 -11.57
CA TYR A 34 -12.74 -4.33 -10.59
C TYR A 34 -12.54 -5.78 -11.06
N LEU A 35 -13.09 -6.13 -12.23
CA LEU A 35 -13.05 -7.50 -12.71
C LEU A 35 -11.62 -7.96 -13.05
N PRO A 36 -10.79 -7.19 -13.80
CA PRO A 36 -9.38 -7.53 -13.99
C PRO A 36 -8.62 -7.75 -12.68
N TYR A 37 -8.84 -6.90 -11.67
CA TYR A 37 -8.24 -7.07 -10.35
C TYR A 37 -8.70 -8.37 -9.68
N GLN A 38 -10.01 -8.64 -9.62
CA GLN A 38 -10.58 -9.81 -8.96
C GLN A 38 -10.11 -11.14 -9.57
N CYS A 39 -9.91 -11.18 -10.90
CA CYS A 39 -9.33 -12.35 -11.56
C CYS A 39 -7.94 -12.70 -11.03
N TRP A 40 -7.07 -11.69 -10.89
CA TRP A 40 -5.71 -11.89 -10.41
C TRP A 40 -5.66 -12.11 -8.90
N ASP A 41 -6.47 -11.37 -8.13
CA ASP A 41 -6.60 -11.55 -6.68
C ASP A 41 -7.09 -12.95 -6.31
N THR A 42 -8.01 -13.53 -7.09
CA THR A 42 -8.46 -14.92 -6.93
C THR A 42 -7.32 -15.93 -7.14
N LEU A 43 -6.51 -15.76 -8.18
CA LEU A 43 -5.38 -16.64 -8.45
C LEU A 43 -4.32 -16.52 -7.35
N GLN A 44 -4.08 -15.29 -6.88
CA GLN A 44 -3.22 -14.99 -5.74
C GLN A 44 -3.73 -15.71 -4.48
N ALA A 45 -5.00 -15.50 -4.09
CA ALA A 45 -5.59 -16.08 -2.90
C ALA A 45 -5.54 -17.62 -2.91
N LEU A 46 -5.77 -18.25 -4.06
CA LEU A 46 -5.65 -19.70 -4.21
C LEU A 46 -4.23 -20.20 -3.92
N ALA A 47 -3.22 -19.55 -4.51
CA ALA A 47 -1.82 -19.91 -4.31
C ALA A 47 -1.37 -19.73 -2.84
N SER A 48 -1.82 -18.63 -2.21
CA SER A 48 -1.58 -18.34 -0.79
C SER A 48 -2.25 -19.37 0.12
N SER A 49 -3.48 -19.78 -0.18
CA SER A 49 -4.21 -20.80 0.58
C SER A 49 -3.49 -22.15 0.59
N VAL A 50 -3.03 -22.61 -0.59
CA VAL A 50 -2.31 -23.89 -0.71
C VAL A 50 -0.94 -23.84 -0.02
N THR A 51 -0.17 -22.77 -0.20
CA THR A 51 1.12 -22.62 0.50
C THR A 51 0.94 -22.49 2.02
N GLY A 52 -0.14 -21.84 2.46
CA GLY A 52 -0.55 -21.78 3.86
C GLY A 52 -0.84 -23.16 4.47
N ALA A 53 -1.41 -24.09 3.71
CA ALA A 53 -1.61 -25.46 4.16
C ALA A 53 -0.28 -26.24 4.32
N LEU A 54 0.69 -26.02 3.43
CA LEU A 54 2.04 -26.59 3.55
C LEU A 54 2.74 -26.11 4.83
N ALA A 55 2.69 -24.79 5.08
CA ALA A 55 3.22 -24.20 6.31
C ALA A 55 2.51 -24.74 7.56
N THR A 56 1.18 -24.83 7.54
CA THR A 56 0.41 -25.38 8.66
C THR A 56 0.83 -26.81 8.97
N GLN A 57 1.00 -27.66 7.95
CA GLN A 57 1.50 -29.02 8.14
C GLN A 57 2.90 -29.04 8.77
N ALA A 58 3.82 -28.19 8.31
CA ALA A 58 5.17 -28.11 8.85
C ALA A 58 5.16 -27.66 10.32
N VAL A 59 4.36 -26.64 10.66
CA VAL A 59 4.19 -26.18 12.04
C VAL A 59 3.63 -27.28 12.93
N LEU A 60 2.60 -28.02 12.48
CA LEU A 60 2.03 -29.13 13.24
C LEU A 60 3.07 -30.23 13.51
N ARG A 61 3.91 -30.58 12.52
CA ARG A 61 5.03 -31.50 12.75
C ARG A 61 6.04 -30.93 13.74
N GLY A 62 6.38 -29.65 13.62
CA GLY A 62 7.38 -29.00 14.47
C GLY A 62 6.98 -28.90 15.94
N VAL A 63 5.68 -28.77 16.24
CA VAL A 63 5.17 -28.86 17.63
C VAL A 63 5.00 -30.30 18.14
N GLY A 64 5.34 -31.30 17.33
CA GLY A 64 5.33 -32.71 17.71
C GLY A 64 4.00 -33.43 17.50
N VAL A 65 3.12 -32.95 16.61
CA VAL A 65 1.90 -33.73 16.26
C VAL A 65 2.29 -35.05 15.63
N GLY A 66 1.93 -36.15 16.30
CA GLY A 66 2.28 -37.52 15.92
C GLY A 66 3.49 -38.11 16.66
N ASP A 67 4.16 -37.32 17.52
CA ASP A 67 5.22 -37.77 18.41
C ASP A 67 4.64 -38.11 19.79
N ARG A 68 5.03 -39.27 20.35
CA ARG A 68 4.56 -39.76 21.66
C ARG A 68 5.21 -39.03 22.83
N ASP A 69 6.40 -38.48 22.60
CA ASP A 69 7.18 -37.78 23.62
C ASP A 69 6.91 -36.26 23.62
N ALA A 70 6.10 -35.78 22.66
CA ALA A 70 5.74 -34.37 22.55
C ALA A 70 4.73 -33.94 23.63
N SER A 71 5.05 -32.84 24.31
CA SER A 71 4.20 -32.27 25.35
C SER A 71 3.13 -31.35 24.75
N VAL A 72 1.86 -31.68 25.00
CA VAL A 72 0.72 -30.81 24.69
C VAL A 72 0.86 -29.44 25.35
N ALA A 73 1.40 -29.39 26.58
CA ALA A 73 1.65 -28.14 27.29
C ALA A 73 2.71 -27.30 26.57
N ALA A 74 3.83 -27.89 26.12
CA ALA A 74 4.87 -27.18 25.38
C ALA A 74 4.37 -26.64 24.02
N ALA A 75 3.57 -27.44 23.30
CA ALA A 75 2.91 -27.00 22.08
C ALA A 75 1.97 -25.81 22.35
N THR A 76 1.17 -25.89 23.42
CA THR A 76 0.25 -24.81 23.84
C THR A 76 1.00 -23.54 24.19
N THR A 77 2.10 -23.63 24.95
CA THR A 77 2.96 -22.49 25.26
C THR A 77 3.52 -21.84 24.00
N THR A 78 3.94 -22.64 23.02
CA THR A 78 4.43 -22.14 21.72
C THR A 78 3.35 -21.34 20.97
N TRP A 79 2.10 -21.82 20.96
CA TRP A 79 0.96 -21.10 20.37
C TRP A 79 0.66 -19.78 21.10
N ILE A 80 0.64 -19.79 22.43
CA ILE A 80 0.40 -18.58 23.24
C ILE A 80 1.47 -17.52 22.95
N LEU A 81 2.75 -17.92 22.91
CA LEU A 81 3.86 -17.00 22.63
C LEU A 81 3.78 -16.43 21.22
N LYS A 82 3.51 -17.29 20.22
CA LYS A 82 3.33 -16.88 18.83
C LYS A 82 2.20 -15.87 18.68
N ASP A 83 1.02 -16.20 19.20
CA ASP A 83 -0.17 -15.36 19.04
C ASP A 83 -0.04 -14.07 19.84
N GLY A 84 0.49 -14.12 21.07
CA GLY A 84 0.76 -12.94 21.89
C GLY A 84 1.75 -11.98 21.23
N THR A 85 2.86 -12.49 20.70
CA THR A 85 3.85 -11.69 19.95
C THR A 85 3.21 -11.06 18.71
N GLY A 86 2.42 -11.83 17.97
CA GLY A 86 1.70 -11.34 16.79
C GLY A 86 0.65 -10.27 17.10
N MET A 87 -0.08 -10.41 18.22
CA MET A 87 -1.07 -9.42 18.68
C MET A 87 -0.41 -8.10 19.10
N LEU A 88 0.71 -8.14 19.83
CA LEU A 88 1.46 -6.91 20.15
C LEU A 88 2.02 -6.26 18.87
N GLY A 89 2.55 -7.08 17.98
CA GLY A 89 3.08 -6.66 16.69
C GLY A 89 2.10 -5.88 15.82
N ARG A 90 0.88 -6.42 15.63
CA ARG A 90 -0.16 -5.74 14.84
C ARG A 90 -0.57 -4.40 15.46
N ILE A 91 -0.64 -4.29 16.78
CA ILE A 91 -1.00 -3.03 17.46
C ILE A 91 0.08 -1.98 17.22
N VAL A 92 1.35 -2.35 17.44
CA VAL A 92 2.49 -1.45 17.21
C VAL A 92 2.57 -1.04 15.74
N PHE A 93 2.40 -1.99 14.81
CA PHE A 93 2.43 -1.70 13.38
C PHE A 93 1.28 -0.77 12.96
N ALA A 94 0.05 -1.03 13.40
CA ALA A 94 -1.10 -0.17 13.11
C ALA A 94 -0.89 1.25 13.65
N TRP A 95 -0.34 1.38 14.86
CA TRP A 95 0.01 2.67 15.43
C TRP A 95 1.09 3.42 14.63
N MET A 96 2.14 2.73 14.20
CA MET A 96 3.27 3.36 13.49
C MET A 96 2.98 3.68 12.01
N LYS A 97 2.14 2.89 11.35
CA LYS A 97 2.00 2.90 9.89
C LYS A 97 0.57 3.08 9.36
N GLY A 98 -0.44 3.10 10.23
CA GLY A 98 -1.86 3.15 9.82
C GLY A 98 -2.18 4.23 8.80
N SER A 99 -1.72 5.46 9.00
CA SER A 99 -2.00 6.61 8.10
C SER A 99 -1.35 6.50 6.71
N GLN A 100 -0.34 5.65 6.54
CA GLN A 100 0.36 5.45 5.26
C GLN A 100 -0.29 4.36 4.38
N LEU A 101 -1.11 3.49 4.97
CA LEU A 101 -1.69 2.33 4.28
C LEU A 101 -2.66 2.75 3.16
N ASP A 102 -3.42 3.84 3.35
CA ASP A 102 -4.31 4.38 2.31
C ASP A 102 -3.53 5.04 1.17
N CYS A 103 -2.46 5.76 1.50
CA CYS A 103 -1.68 6.56 0.53
C CYS A 103 -0.98 5.70 -0.52
N GLU A 104 -0.46 4.55 -0.10
CA GLU A 104 0.39 3.68 -0.91
C GLU A 104 -0.20 2.27 -1.00
N ALA A 105 -1.52 2.16 -1.09
CA ALA A 105 -2.25 0.89 -0.97
C ALA A 105 -1.72 -0.22 -1.91
N LYS A 106 -1.36 0.13 -3.15
CA LYS A 106 -0.77 -0.84 -4.09
C LYS A 106 0.60 -1.36 -3.66
N GLN A 107 1.45 -0.49 -3.12
CA GLN A 107 2.78 -0.87 -2.64
C GLN A 107 2.66 -1.76 -1.40
N TRP A 108 1.79 -1.36 -0.46
CA TRP A 108 1.52 -2.13 0.74
C TRP A 108 0.93 -3.51 0.45
N ARG A 109 0.06 -3.65 -0.57
CA ARG A 109 -0.40 -4.97 -1.02
C ARG A 109 0.73 -5.86 -1.51
N LEU A 110 1.61 -5.35 -2.37
CA LEU A 110 2.73 -6.15 -2.88
C LEU A 110 3.74 -6.48 -1.79
N PHE A 111 4.06 -5.52 -0.92
CA PHE A 111 4.94 -5.71 0.22
C PHE A 111 4.38 -6.73 1.23
N ALA A 112 3.08 -6.64 1.55
CA ALA A 112 2.44 -7.56 2.47
C ALA A 112 2.51 -9.01 1.96
N ASP A 113 2.31 -9.24 0.67
CA ASP A 113 2.43 -10.59 0.11
C ASP A 113 3.87 -11.13 0.13
N ILE A 114 4.86 -10.29 -0.17
CA ILE A 114 6.27 -10.68 -0.03
C ILE A 114 6.56 -11.08 1.43
N LEU A 115 6.10 -10.28 2.39
CA LEU A 115 6.28 -10.57 3.81
C LEU A 115 5.52 -11.84 4.25
N ASN A 116 4.35 -12.10 3.67
CA ASN A 116 3.57 -13.31 3.90
C ASN A 116 4.32 -14.56 3.40
N ASP A 117 4.86 -14.50 2.18
CA ASP A 117 5.63 -15.59 1.59
C ASP A 117 6.89 -15.90 2.40
N VAL A 118 7.58 -14.87 2.91
CA VAL A 118 8.69 -15.03 3.87
C VAL A 118 8.22 -15.74 5.14
N ALA A 119 7.09 -15.33 5.72
CA ALA A 119 6.55 -15.96 6.93
C ALA A 119 6.15 -17.43 6.71
N ILE A 120 5.52 -17.74 5.57
CA ILE A 120 5.18 -19.11 5.16
C ILE A 120 6.46 -19.93 5.01
N PHE A 121 7.49 -19.40 4.34
CA PHE A 121 8.76 -20.12 4.20
C PHE A 121 9.41 -20.41 5.54
N MET A 122 9.45 -19.42 6.45
CA MET A 122 9.94 -19.59 7.81
C MET A 122 9.23 -20.75 8.53
N GLU A 123 7.92 -20.84 8.41
CA GLU A 123 7.13 -21.94 8.99
C GLU A 123 7.42 -23.30 8.35
N ILE A 124 7.62 -23.35 7.03
CA ILE A 124 7.98 -24.59 6.32
C ILE A 124 9.36 -25.10 6.77
N VAL A 125 10.34 -24.22 6.98
CA VAL A 125 11.70 -24.61 7.39
C VAL A 125 11.86 -24.78 8.90
N ALA A 126 10.96 -24.21 9.72
CA ALA A 126 11.06 -24.22 11.18
C ALA A 126 11.35 -25.60 11.80
N PRO A 127 10.74 -26.72 11.35
CA PRO A 127 11.02 -28.05 11.91
C PRO A 127 12.47 -28.51 11.76
N ALA A 128 13.24 -27.95 10.82
CA ALA A 128 14.66 -28.24 10.67
C ALA A 128 15.53 -27.59 11.75
N PHE A 129 14.96 -26.68 12.55
CA PHE A 129 15.66 -25.95 13.61
C PHE A 129 14.96 -26.06 14.97
N PRO A 130 14.91 -27.25 15.61
CA PRO A 130 14.18 -27.46 16.86
C PRO A 130 14.59 -26.50 17.99
N ALA A 131 15.88 -26.15 18.08
CA ALA A 131 16.42 -25.27 19.11
C ALA A 131 15.88 -23.83 19.05
N CYS A 132 15.48 -23.35 17.88
CA CYS A 132 14.91 -22.01 17.70
C CYS A 132 13.49 -22.03 17.11
N PHE A 133 12.83 -23.19 17.11
CA PHE A 133 11.50 -23.38 16.51
C PHE A 133 10.48 -22.34 16.99
N THR A 134 10.34 -22.17 18.31
CA THR A 134 9.41 -21.21 18.91
C THR A 134 9.74 -19.77 18.50
N LEU A 135 11.03 -19.41 18.41
CA LEU A 135 11.44 -18.08 17.98
C LEU A 135 11.06 -17.83 16.52
N ILE A 136 11.36 -18.78 15.63
CA ILE A 136 10.99 -18.71 14.20
C ILE A 136 9.48 -18.54 14.07
N LEU A 137 8.69 -19.31 14.82
CA LEU A 137 7.23 -19.25 14.76
C LEU A 137 6.68 -17.93 15.32
N CYS A 138 7.27 -17.37 16.37
CA CYS A 138 6.90 -16.04 16.87
C CYS A 138 7.19 -14.95 15.84
N THR A 139 8.34 -15.02 15.17
CA THR A 139 8.71 -14.06 14.11
C THR A 139 7.81 -14.22 12.88
N SER A 140 7.50 -15.43 12.43
CA SER A 140 6.56 -15.65 11.31
C SER A 140 5.15 -15.20 11.67
N GLY A 141 4.70 -15.46 12.90
CA GLY A 141 3.41 -15.00 13.42
C GLY A 141 3.31 -13.47 13.46
N LEU A 142 4.37 -12.79 13.89
CA LEU A 142 4.49 -11.33 13.83
C LEU A 142 4.34 -10.82 12.39
N PHE A 143 5.07 -11.42 11.44
CA PHE A 143 4.97 -11.05 10.02
C PHE A 143 3.56 -11.24 9.49
N LYS A 144 2.91 -12.39 9.71
CA LYS A 144 1.52 -12.63 9.29
C LYS A 144 0.53 -11.65 9.92
N CYS A 145 0.77 -11.21 11.15
CA CYS A 145 -0.06 -10.20 11.80
C CYS A 145 0.09 -8.82 11.15
N ILE A 146 1.32 -8.42 10.78
CA ILE A 146 1.59 -7.19 10.01
C ILE A 146 0.90 -7.27 8.65
N VAL A 147 1.03 -8.40 7.95
CA VAL A 147 0.36 -8.68 6.68
C VAL A 147 -1.16 -8.55 6.82
N GLY A 148 -1.75 -9.10 7.89
CA GLY A 148 -3.19 -8.99 8.14
C GLY A 148 -3.67 -7.54 8.28
N VAL A 149 -2.91 -6.68 8.96
CA VAL A 149 -3.25 -5.25 9.09
C VAL A 149 -3.10 -4.52 7.75
N ALA A 150 -1.96 -4.69 7.07
CA ALA A 150 -1.71 -4.04 5.78
C ALA A 150 -2.71 -4.51 4.71
N GLY A 151 -2.96 -5.82 4.61
CA GLY A 151 -3.93 -6.42 3.70
C GLY A 151 -5.35 -5.93 3.97
N GLY A 152 -5.78 -5.89 5.24
CA GLY A 152 -7.11 -5.39 5.61
C GLY A 152 -7.32 -3.91 5.26
N ALA A 153 -6.36 -3.05 5.62
CA ALA A 153 -6.45 -1.61 5.35
C ALA A 153 -6.42 -1.32 3.85
N THR A 154 -5.50 -1.93 3.10
CA THR A 154 -5.40 -1.72 1.65
C THR A 154 -6.59 -2.30 0.89
N ARG A 155 -7.17 -3.42 1.35
CA ARG A 155 -8.44 -3.93 0.83
C ARG A 155 -9.55 -2.89 1.02
N ALA A 156 -9.68 -2.29 2.20
CA ALA A 156 -10.68 -1.24 2.43
C ALA A 156 -10.50 -0.05 1.47
N ALA A 157 -9.27 0.42 1.26
CA ALA A 157 -8.96 1.48 0.29
C ALA A 157 -9.34 1.09 -1.15
N LEU A 158 -9.06 -0.14 -1.57
CA LEU A 158 -9.45 -0.65 -2.89
C LEU A 158 -10.97 -0.80 -3.02
N THR A 159 -11.66 -1.31 -2.00
CA THR A 159 -13.13 -1.39 -1.98
C THR A 159 -13.76 -0.01 -2.12
N GLN A 160 -13.21 0.99 -1.43
CA GLN A 160 -13.68 2.38 -1.55
C GLN A 160 -13.49 2.93 -2.97
N HIS A 161 -12.33 2.67 -3.60
CA HIS A 161 -12.08 3.04 -5.00
C HIS A 161 -13.01 2.31 -5.99
N GLN A 162 -13.30 1.04 -5.71
CA GLN A 162 -14.12 0.20 -6.57
C GLN A 162 -15.60 0.51 -6.47
N ALA A 163 -16.09 1.03 -5.33
CA ALA A 163 -17.48 1.41 -5.17
C ALA A 163 -17.81 2.69 -5.96
N ARG A 164 -18.76 2.61 -6.92
CA ARG A 164 -19.14 3.73 -7.79
C ARG A 164 -20.57 4.22 -7.62
N ARG A 165 -21.33 3.62 -6.69
CA ARG A 165 -22.72 3.99 -6.37
C ARG A 165 -22.98 4.00 -4.87
N ASP A 166 -22.02 4.52 -4.10
CA ASP A 166 -22.06 4.49 -2.63
C ASP A 166 -22.33 3.07 -2.06
N ASN A 167 -21.82 2.06 -2.77
CA ASN A 167 -22.11 0.64 -2.58
C ASN A 167 -20.94 -0.12 -1.94
N MET A 168 -20.12 0.55 -1.13
CA MET A 168 -18.90 -0.02 -0.54
C MET A 168 -19.17 -1.31 0.25
N ALA A 169 -20.28 -1.36 1.00
CA ALA A 169 -20.66 -2.54 1.77
C ALA A 169 -20.97 -3.75 0.88
N ASP A 170 -21.66 -3.54 -0.24
CA ASP A 170 -21.96 -4.60 -1.21
C ASP A 170 -20.68 -5.08 -1.90
N VAL A 171 -19.83 -4.15 -2.36
CA VAL A 171 -18.50 -4.51 -2.93
C VAL A 171 -17.68 -5.34 -1.95
N SER A 172 -17.61 -4.93 -0.68
CA SER A 172 -16.90 -5.67 0.37
C SER A 172 -17.48 -7.06 0.63
N ALA A 173 -18.81 -7.18 0.69
CA ALA A 173 -19.48 -8.46 0.93
C ALA A 173 -19.27 -9.45 -0.23
N LYS A 174 -19.26 -8.95 -1.47
CA LYS A 174 -19.02 -9.73 -2.68
C LYS A 174 -17.57 -10.17 -2.81
N ASP A 175 -16.63 -9.28 -2.52
CA ASP A 175 -15.20 -9.59 -2.38
C ASP A 175 -14.97 -10.71 -1.36
N GLY A 176 -15.54 -10.58 -0.14
CA GLY A 176 -15.45 -11.62 0.89
C GLY A 176 -16.06 -12.96 0.48
N SER A 177 -17.13 -12.95 -0.32
CA SER A 177 -17.75 -14.18 -0.85
C SER A 177 -16.87 -14.86 -1.90
N GLN A 178 -16.20 -14.08 -2.77
CA GLN A 178 -15.22 -14.58 -3.73
C GLN A 178 -14.01 -15.19 -3.01
N GLU A 179 -13.44 -14.48 -2.04
CA GLU A 179 -12.33 -14.99 -1.22
C GLU A 179 -12.70 -16.29 -0.49
N THR A 180 -13.90 -16.38 0.07
CA THR A 180 -14.39 -17.59 0.74
C THR A 180 -14.46 -18.78 -0.22
N LEU A 181 -14.99 -18.59 -1.43
CA LEU A 181 -15.06 -19.64 -2.46
C LEU A 181 -13.67 -20.12 -2.87
N VAL A 182 -12.74 -19.19 -3.06
CA VAL A 182 -11.36 -19.51 -3.43
C VAL A 182 -10.64 -20.27 -2.31
N ASN A 183 -10.83 -19.85 -1.07
CA ASN A 183 -10.29 -20.56 0.09
C ASN A 183 -10.86 -21.98 0.21
N LEU A 184 -12.15 -22.18 -0.07
CA LEU A 184 -12.75 -23.51 -0.14
C LEU A 184 -12.08 -24.38 -1.21
N ALA A 185 -11.84 -23.83 -2.41
CA ALA A 185 -11.11 -24.55 -3.46
C ALA A 185 -9.67 -24.88 -3.01
N GLY A 186 -8.97 -23.94 -2.39
CA GLY A 186 -7.63 -24.14 -1.82
C GLY A 186 -7.59 -25.24 -0.76
N LEU A 187 -8.60 -25.31 0.11
CA LEU A 187 -8.75 -26.39 1.10
C LEU A 187 -8.93 -27.76 0.44
N LEU A 188 -9.79 -27.87 -0.57
CA LEU A 188 -10.00 -29.12 -1.32
C LEU A 188 -8.73 -29.57 -2.04
N MET A 189 -8.00 -28.63 -2.67
CA MET A 189 -6.70 -28.93 -3.27
C MET A 189 -5.69 -29.40 -2.22
N SER A 190 -5.67 -28.73 -1.07
CA SER A 190 -4.75 -29.06 0.03
C SER A 190 -5.02 -30.44 0.64
N LEU A 191 -6.29 -30.87 0.73
CA LEU A 191 -6.65 -32.22 1.18
C LEU A 191 -6.01 -33.32 0.33
N ILE A 192 -5.86 -33.08 -0.98
CA ILE A 192 -5.22 -34.02 -1.91
C ILE A 192 -3.69 -33.87 -1.84
N LEU A 193 -3.20 -32.63 -1.79
CA LEU A 193 -1.78 -32.31 -1.95
C LEU A 193 -0.94 -32.61 -0.70
N VAL A 194 -1.46 -32.28 0.48
CA VAL A 194 -0.75 -32.39 1.77
C VAL A 194 -0.27 -33.84 2.05
N PRO A 195 -1.09 -34.90 1.83
CA PRO A 195 -0.62 -36.27 1.95
C PRO A 195 0.50 -36.62 0.96
N LEU A 196 0.45 -36.11 -0.27
CA LEU A 196 1.41 -36.43 -1.33
C LEU A 196 2.79 -35.81 -1.10
N VAL A 197 2.85 -34.64 -0.46
CA VAL A 197 4.10 -33.91 -0.16
C VAL A 197 4.69 -34.29 1.20
N THR A 198 3.93 -35.00 2.03
CA THR A 198 4.37 -35.44 3.36
C THR A 198 5.66 -36.25 3.29
N GLY A 199 6.69 -35.80 4.01
CA GLY A 199 8.01 -36.46 4.03
C GLY A 199 8.86 -36.27 2.76
N ARG A 200 8.40 -35.47 1.78
CA ARG A 200 9.10 -35.24 0.50
C ARG A 200 9.56 -33.79 0.39
N LEU A 201 10.65 -33.43 1.08
CA LEU A 201 11.16 -32.05 1.17
C LEU A 201 11.36 -31.38 -0.19
N LEU A 202 11.98 -32.07 -1.16
CA LEU A 202 12.19 -31.53 -2.51
C LEU A 202 10.86 -31.13 -3.17
N LEU A 203 9.83 -31.96 -3.04
CA LEU A 203 8.51 -31.68 -3.59
C LEU A 203 7.85 -30.51 -2.85
N THR A 204 7.95 -30.46 -1.53
CA THR A 204 7.44 -29.33 -0.71
C THR A 204 8.08 -28.01 -1.14
N TYR A 205 9.41 -27.94 -1.26
CA TYR A 205 10.10 -26.71 -1.65
C TYR A 205 9.84 -26.31 -3.09
N THR A 206 9.79 -27.27 -4.01
CA THR A 206 9.48 -27.00 -5.42
C THR A 206 8.06 -26.44 -5.57
N LEU A 207 7.09 -27.06 -4.89
CA LEU A 207 5.71 -26.62 -4.90
C LEU A 207 5.54 -25.24 -4.24
N TRP A 208 6.17 -25.03 -3.09
CA TRP A 208 6.17 -23.73 -2.43
C TRP A 208 6.75 -22.65 -3.34
N GLY A 209 7.93 -22.88 -3.93
CA GLY A 209 8.56 -21.90 -4.82
C GLY A 209 7.72 -21.58 -6.06
N ALA A 210 7.10 -22.59 -6.68
CA ALA A 210 6.22 -22.40 -7.84
C ALA A 210 4.94 -21.62 -7.47
N LEU A 211 4.31 -21.95 -6.34
CA LEU A 211 3.10 -21.26 -5.87
C LEU A 211 3.40 -19.85 -5.37
N THR A 212 4.53 -19.61 -4.71
CA THR A 212 4.97 -18.26 -4.32
C THR A 212 5.29 -17.40 -5.54
N ALA A 213 5.93 -17.96 -6.57
CA ALA A 213 6.14 -17.23 -7.83
C ALA A 213 4.80 -16.86 -8.49
N LEU A 214 3.83 -17.78 -8.50
CA LEU A 214 2.47 -17.54 -8.99
C LEU A 214 1.75 -16.48 -8.15
N HIS A 215 1.84 -16.57 -6.82
CA HIS A 215 1.25 -15.66 -5.84
C HIS A 215 1.72 -14.21 -6.07
N LEU A 216 3.04 -13.99 -6.08
CA LEU A 216 3.63 -12.67 -6.28
C LEU A 216 3.37 -12.11 -7.68
N TYR A 217 3.42 -12.95 -8.72
CA TYR A 217 3.10 -12.53 -10.08
C TYR A 217 1.62 -12.15 -10.20
N ALA A 218 0.71 -12.94 -9.63
CA ALA A 218 -0.72 -12.64 -9.62
C ALA A 218 -1.00 -11.33 -8.89
N ASN A 219 -0.44 -11.11 -7.70
CA ASN A 219 -0.63 -9.82 -7.00
C ASN A 219 -0.04 -8.65 -7.79
N TYR A 220 1.15 -8.80 -8.38
CA TYR A 220 1.73 -7.78 -9.26
C TYR A 220 0.77 -7.39 -10.40
N ARG A 221 0.15 -8.38 -11.05
CA ARG A 221 -0.85 -8.16 -12.10
C ARG A 221 -2.14 -7.53 -11.55
N ALA A 222 -2.59 -7.94 -10.36
CA ALA A 222 -3.76 -7.38 -9.68
C ALA A 222 -3.57 -5.89 -9.39
N VAL A 223 -2.49 -5.50 -8.69
CA VAL A 223 -2.23 -4.09 -8.34
C VAL A 223 -1.93 -3.23 -9.57
N ARG A 224 -1.36 -3.81 -10.64
CA ARG A 224 -1.18 -3.12 -11.93
C ARG A 224 -2.48 -2.89 -12.68
N ALA A 225 -3.50 -3.73 -12.47
CA ALA A 225 -4.80 -3.54 -13.09
C ALA A 225 -5.57 -2.37 -12.47
N VAL A 226 -5.32 -2.05 -11.19
CA VAL A 226 -6.00 -0.98 -10.46
C VAL A 226 -5.55 0.40 -10.97
N VAL A 227 -6.51 1.23 -11.36
CA VAL A 227 -6.32 2.60 -11.85
C VAL A 227 -6.99 3.56 -10.87
N MET A 228 -6.24 4.01 -9.87
CA MET A 228 -6.73 4.90 -8.83
C MET A 228 -6.69 6.37 -9.29
N GLU A 229 -7.81 7.08 -9.08
CA GLU A 229 -8.01 8.50 -9.44
C GLU A 229 -7.48 9.48 -8.39
N THR A 230 -7.22 9.00 -7.17
CA THR A 230 -6.62 9.80 -6.08
C THR A 230 -5.16 10.11 -6.38
N LEU A 231 -4.62 11.20 -5.83
CA LEU A 231 -3.18 11.48 -5.95
C LEU A 231 -2.45 10.99 -4.70
N ASN A 232 -1.39 10.20 -4.88
CA ASN A 232 -0.36 10.02 -3.86
C ASN A 232 0.94 10.68 -4.32
N ARG A 233 1.99 10.65 -3.50
CA ARG A 233 3.26 11.35 -3.82
C ARG A 233 3.89 10.85 -5.12
N PRO A 234 4.03 9.54 -5.38
CA PRO A 234 4.57 9.06 -6.65
C PRO A 234 3.76 9.50 -7.88
N ARG A 235 2.42 9.40 -7.82
CA ARG A 235 1.54 9.80 -8.94
C ARG A 235 1.56 11.31 -9.14
N LEU A 236 1.60 12.11 -8.08
CA LEU A 236 1.75 13.56 -8.15
C LEU A 236 3.09 13.97 -8.80
N ARG A 237 4.20 13.31 -8.41
CA ARG A 237 5.51 13.54 -9.02
C ARG A 237 5.51 13.23 -10.52
N LEU A 238 4.95 12.08 -10.91
CA LEU A 238 4.80 11.70 -12.31
C LEU A 238 3.96 12.72 -13.08
N ALA A 239 2.84 13.17 -12.49
CA ALA A 239 1.96 14.16 -13.10
C ALA A 239 2.65 15.53 -13.27
N LEU A 240 3.35 16.00 -12.24
CA LEU A 240 4.11 17.25 -12.28
C LEU A 240 5.22 17.20 -13.33
N HIS A 241 6.02 16.14 -13.37
CA HIS A 241 7.08 15.99 -14.37
C HIS A 241 6.53 15.92 -15.80
N HIS A 242 5.43 15.20 -16.01
CA HIS A 242 4.80 15.13 -17.33
C HIS A 242 4.23 16.49 -17.75
N PHE A 243 3.59 17.21 -16.83
CA PHE A 243 3.10 18.57 -17.06
C PHE A 243 4.22 19.55 -17.41
N LEU A 244 5.31 19.56 -16.65
CA LEU A 244 6.47 20.42 -16.91
C LEU A 244 7.11 20.15 -18.28
N ARG A 245 7.04 18.92 -18.78
CA ARG A 245 7.62 18.54 -20.08
C ARG A 245 6.69 18.75 -21.27
N HIS A 246 5.39 18.52 -21.09
CA HIS A 246 4.43 18.44 -22.21
C HIS A 246 3.31 19.49 -22.14
N GLY A 247 3.21 20.25 -21.06
CA GLY A 247 2.19 21.28 -20.87
C GLY A 247 0.79 20.74 -20.52
N HIS A 248 0.64 19.43 -20.30
CA HIS A 248 -0.62 18.81 -19.88
C HIS A 248 -0.36 17.71 -18.83
N ALA A 249 -1.36 17.41 -18.00
CA ALA A 249 -1.27 16.31 -17.04
C ALA A 249 -1.47 14.96 -17.75
N PRO A 250 -0.87 13.87 -17.25
CA PRO A 250 -1.14 12.53 -17.75
C PRO A 250 -2.50 12.04 -17.23
N SER A 251 -3.12 11.10 -17.94
CA SER A 251 -4.32 10.43 -17.43
C SER A 251 -4.01 9.55 -16.21
N PRO A 252 -4.99 9.28 -15.34
CA PRO A 252 -4.85 8.30 -14.26
C PRO A 252 -4.32 6.96 -14.75
N ALA A 253 -4.82 6.43 -15.87
CA ALA A 253 -4.37 5.15 -16.42
C ALA A 253 -2.86 5.14 -16.73
N TYR A 254 -2.35 6.19 -17.37
CA TYR A 254 -0.92 6.30 -17.69
C TYR A 254 -0.06 6.36 -16.41
N ALA A 255 -0.41 7.26 -15.48
CA ALA A 255 0.38 7.44 -14.27
C ALA A 255 0.35 6.21 -13.35
N ASN A 256 -0.79 5.52 -13.24
CA ASN A 256 -0.92 4.27 -12.48
C ASN A 256 -0.08 3.13 -13.09
N ALA A 257 0.08 3.10 -14.42
CA ALA A 257 0.94 2.13 -15.11
C ALA A 257 2.43 2.40 -14.84
N CYS A 258 2.82 3.67 -14.72
CA CYS A 258 4.20 4.09 -14.43
C CYS A 258 4.54 4.14 -12.93
N GLU A 259 3.54 4.08 -12.05
CA GLU A 259 3.73 4.18 -10.60
C GLU A 259 4.68 3.08 -10.08
N PRO A 260 5.67 3.40 -9.23
CA PRO A 260 6.50 2.40 -8.58
C PRO A 260 5.68 1.60 -7.57
N LEU A 261 5.85 0.28 -7.56
CA LEU A 261 5.13 -0.63 -6.67
C LEU A 261 5.95 -1.10 -5.46
N LEU A 262 7.25 -0.81 -5.43
CA LEU A 262 8.13 -1.15 -4.31
C LEU A 262 8.56 0.13 -3.59
N PRO A 263 8.56 0.13 -2.24
CA PRO A 263 8.99 1.28 -1.47
C PRO A 263 10.47 1.59 -1.73
N GLY A 264 10.84 2.88 -1.67
CA GLY A 264 12.23 3.33 -1.78
C GLY A 264 12.76 3.49 -3.20
N PHE A 265 12.03 3.09 -4.24
CA PHE A 265 12.43 3.36 -5.63
C PHE A 265 11.97 4.75 -6.08
N GLY A 266 12.92 5.62 -6.42
CA GLY A 266 12.67 6.88 -7.13
C GLY A 266 12.43 8.14 -6.29
N HIS A 267 12.91 8.19 -5.04
CA HIS A 267 12.90 9.42 -4.24
C HIS A 267 14.31 10.02 -4.17
N HIS A 268 14.48 11.26 -4.60
CA HIS A 268 15.68 12.04 -4.33
C HIS A 268 15.51 12.89 -3.07
N LEU A 269 14.28 13.30 -2.72
CA LEU A 269 13.96 14.01 -1.48
C LEU A 269 12.93 13.28 -0.60
N ARG A 270 13.16 13.34 0.72
CA ARG A 270 12.21 12.93 1.74
C ARG A 270 11.33 14.11 2.14
N VAL A 271 10.08 14.09 1.68
CA VAL A 271 9.07 15.12 2.00
C VAL A 271 8.32 14.74 3.27
N THR A 272 8.22 15.66 4.22
CA THR A 272 7.37 15.55 5.41
C THR A 272 6.29 16.64 5.35
N LEU A 273 5.07 16.25 5.01
CA LEU A 273 3.91 17.14 4.94
C LEU A 273 3.21 17.17 6.31
N GLY A 274 2.75 18.33 6.77
CA GLY A 274 2.21 18.48 8.13
C GLY A 274 3.29 18.34 9.21
N ALA A 275 4.48 18.90 8.95
CA ALA A 275 5.64 18.77 9.82
C ALA A 275 5.54 19.63 11.10
N PRO A 276 6.09 19.17 12.23
CA PRO A 276 6.24 20.00 13.42
C PRO A 276 7.24 21.14 13.20
N LEU A 277 7.08 22.23 13.97
CA LEU A 277 7.92 23.44 13.87
C LEU A 277 9.43 23.14 13.93
N ARG A 278 9.85 22.19 14.78
CA ARG A 278 11.27 21.80 14.92
C ARG A 278 11.93 21.27 13.65
N LEU A 279 11.14 20.80 12.66
CA LEU A 279 11.66 20.36 11.36
C LEU A 279 11.68 21.50 10.34
N LEU A 280 11.01 22.61 10.64
CA LEU A 280 10.92 23.79 9.78
C LEU A 280 11.93 24.86 10.17
N ALA A 281 12.16 25.05 11.47
CA ALA A 281 13.06 26.07 11.98
C ALA A 281 13.59 25.74 13.38
N SER A 282 14.86 26.06 13.62
CA SER A 282 15.53 26.08 14.92
C SER A 282 15.89 27.50 15.38
N SER A 283 15.71 28.50 14.51
CA SER A 283 15.92 29.92 14.79
C SER A 283 14.82 30.78 14.17
N GLU A 284 14.69 32.02 14.65
CA GLU A 284 13.76 32.99 14.07
C GLU A 284 14.07 33.27 12.59
N ALA A 285 15.36 33.35 12.23
CA ALA A 285 15.78 33.56 10.85
C ALA A 285 15.31 32.42 9.93
N GLU A 286 15.49 31.16 10.34
CA GLU A 286 15.01 30.00 9.58
C GLU A 286 13.48 29.96 9.49
N PHE A 287 12.79 30.40 10.54
CA PHE A 287 11.33 30.49 10.52
C PHE A 287 10.84 31.53 9.51
N LEU A 288 11.44 32.71 9.49
CA LEU A 288 11.15 33.77 8.51
C LEU A 288 11.51 33.33 7.09
N ASP A 289 12.57 32.55 6.90
CA ASP A 289 12.91 31.94 5.62
C ASP A 289 11.83 30.95 5.17
N ALA A 290 11.39 30.06 6.05
CA ALA A 290 10.34 29.09 5.75
C ALA A 290 8.98 29.75 5.44
N GLN A 291 8.71 30.88 6.09
CA GLN A 291 7.53 31.70 5.85
C GLN A 291 7.58 32.42 4.50
N ARG A 292 8.74 32.98 4.14
CA ARG A 292 8.97 33.63 2.84
C ARG A 292 8.97 32.64 1.69
N ALA A 293 9.53 31.44 1.90
CA ALA A 293 9.56 30.38 0.90
C ALA A 293 8.18 29.75 0.69
N GLY A 294 7.32 29.74 1.71
CA GLY A 294 5.99 29.15 1.65
C GLY A 294 4.93 30.06 1.06
N GLY A 295 3.76 30.08 1.70
CA GLY A 295 2.65 30.96 1.35
C GLY A 295 1.81 31.29 2.58
N PRO A 296 0.61 31.89 2.40
CA PRO A 296 -0.25 32.23 3.52
C PRO A 296 -0.65 30.99 4.33
N ASP A 297 -0.87 29.86 3.67
CA ASP A 297 -1.48 28.65 4.28
C ASP A 297 -0.48 27.54 4.62
N TYR A 298 0.80 27.70 4.29
CA TYR A 298 1.83 26.71 4.64
C TYR A 298 3.22 27.34 4.69
N LEU A 299 4.08 26.78 5.54
CA LEU A 299 5.52 27.02 5.62
C LEU A 299 6.26 25.90 4.89
N ILE A 300 7.42 26.20 4.31
CA ILE A 300 8.26 25.17 3.69
C ILE A 300 9.73 25.42 4.02
N ALA A 301 10.39 24.39 4.54
CA ALA A 301 11.83 24.39 4.79
C ALA A 301 12.47 23.28 3.96
N PHE A 302 13.58 23.58 3.32
CA PHE A 302 14.33 22.64 2.51
C PHE A 302 15.77 22.54 3.01
N ASP A 303 16.20 21.32 3.31
CA ASP A 303 17.58 21.01 3.66
C ASP A 303 18.23 20.20 2.52
N PRO A 304 19.08 20.84 1.70
CA PRO A 304 19.79 20.16 0.60
C PRO A 304 20.82 19.15 1.07
N ARG A 305 21.38 19.29 2.27
CA ARG A 305 22.40 18.36 2.78
C ARG A 305 21.77 17.07 3.25
N ALA A 306 20.61 17.18 3.90
CA ALA A 306 19.85 16.01 4.36
C ALA A 306 18.95 15.42 3.26
N GLY A 307 18.72 16.15 2.17
CA GLY A 307 17.78 15.74 1.13
C GLY A 307 16.34 15.69 1.65
N THR A 308 15.96 16.63 2.52
CA THR A 308 14.65 16.66 3.18
C THR A 308 13.90 17.95 2.87
N VAL A 309 12.58 17.84 2.74
CA VAL A 309 11.68 18.99 2.66
C VAL A 309 10.63 18.83 3.74
N ALA A 310 10.54 19.81 4.65
CA ALA A 310 9.51 19.88 5.67
C ALA A 310 8.47 20.92 5.27
N VAL A 311 7.19 20.58 5.40
CA VAL A 311 6.07 21.48 5.09
C VAL A 311 5.16 21.58 6.30
N GLY A 312 5.06 22.77 6.89
CA GLY A 312 4.13 23.07 7.98
C GLY A 312 2.81 23.59 7.43
N LEU A 313 1.70 22.94 7.75
CA LEU A 313 0.38 23.35 7.27
C LEU A 313 -0.30 24.28 8.28
N ARG A 314 -0.97 25.34 7.81
CA ARG A 314 -1.75 26.23 8.69
C ARG A 314 -2.93 25.49 9.31
N TRP A 315 -3.34 25.89 10.51
CA TRP A 315 -4.61 25.46 11.08
C TRP A 315 -5.78 25.75 10.13
N GLY A 316 -6.63 24.75 9.90
CA GLY A 316 -7.74 24.83 8.95
C GLY A 316 -7.35 24.66 7.47
N ALA A 317 -6.08 24.40 7.15
CA ALA A 317 -5.66 24.09 5.78
C ALA A 317 -6.37 22.85 5.25
N GLY A 318 -7.09 23.00 4.13
CA GLY A 318 -7.81 21.92 3.47
C GLY A 318 -6.98 21.16 2.43
N PRO A 319 -7.59 20.14 1.79
CA PRO A 319 -6.93 19.27 0.80
C PRO A 319 -6.23 20.01 -0.36
N GLY A 320 -6.79 21.14 -0.81
CA GLY A 320 -6.19 21.95 -1.87
C GLY A 320 -4.86 22.60 -1.46
N VAL A 321 -4.71 22.98 -0.19
CA VAL A 321 -3.45 23.52 0.36
C VAL A 321 -2.42 22.40 0.47
N GLU A 322 -2.83 21.22 0.92
CA GLU A 322 -1.95 20.04 0.99
C GLU A 322 -1.39 19.67 -0.39
N LEU A 323 -2.25 19.63 -1.42
CA LEU A 323 -1.85 19.38 -2.80
C LEU A 323 -0.87 20.45 -3.30
N ARG A 324 -1.16 21.74 -3.04
CA ARG A 324 -0.30 22.86 -3.44
C ARG A 324 1.07 22.78 -2.77
N ALA A 325 1.09 22.55 -1.46
CA ALA A 325 2.31 22.53 -0.68
C ALA A 325 3.18 21.30 -1.02
N CYS A 326 2.56 20.14 -1.28
CA CYS A 326 3.28 18.98 -1.77
C CYS A 326 3.82 19.19 -3.20
N THR A 327 3.06 19.85 -4.07
CA THR A 327 3.53 20.25 -5.41
C THR A 327 4.74 21.19 -5.30
N HIS A 328 4.72 22.13 -4.34
CA HIS A 328 5.88 22.99 -4.05
C HIS A 328 7.11 22.15 -3.68
N ALA A 329 6.96 21.22 -2.73
CA ALA A 329 8.05 20.35 -2.30
C ALA A 329 8.64 19.52 -3.45
N LEU A 330 7.80 19.03 -4.35
CA LEU A 330 8.23 18.27 -5.54
C LEU A 330 8.85 19.18 -6.62
N LEU A 331 8.43 20.43 -6.73
CA LEU A 331 9.06 21.40 -7.63
C LEU A 331 10.48 21.72 -7.16
N LEU A 332 10.69 21.84 -5.85
CA LEU A 332 12.03 21.98 -5.27
C LEU A 332 12.89 20.76 -5.62
N GLU A 333 12.35 19.53 -5.56
CA GLU A 333 13.05 18.32 -6.03
C GLU A 333 13.47 18.41 -7.51
N ALA A 334 12.57 18.88 -8.38
CA ALA A 334 12.85 19.02 -9.80
C ALA A 334 13.90 20.10 -10.13
N GLN A 335 14.02 21.13 -9.29
CA GLN A 335 14.98 22.23 -9.45
C GLN A 335 16.37 21.92 -8.86
N GLN A 336 16.52 20.90 -8.01
CA GLN A 336 17.74 20.61 -7.25
C GLN A 336 18.84 19.83 -8.00
N LEU A 337 18.97 20.06 -9.31
CA LEU A 337 20.31 20.04 -9.90
C LEU A 337 21.04 21.32 -9.41
N PRO A 338 22.30 21.22 -8.97
CA PRO A 338 22.79 21.78 -7.69
C PRO A 338 23.03 23.29 -7.65
N VAL A 339 22.52 23.99 -6.61
CA VAL A 339 23.18 25.17 -5.98
C VAL A 339 22.80 25.26 -4.48
N PRO A 340 23.77 25.24 -3.54
CA PRO A 340 23.51 25.50 -2.12
C PRO A 340 23.41 27.01 -1.83
N GLY A 341 22.38 27.43 -1.09
CA GLY A 341 22.33 28.75 -0.44
C GLY A 341 21.67 29.89 -1.21
N ALA A 342 21.00 29.62 -2.33
CA ALA A 342 20.12 30.61 -2.94
C ALA A 342 18.77 30.63 -2.18
N PRO A 343 18.22 31.79 -1.79
CA PRO A 343 16.84 31.85 -1.34
C PRO A 343 15.95 31.26 -2.46
N HIS A 344 14.87 30.59 -2.08
CA HIS A 344 13.95 29.88 -3.00
C HIS A 344 12.75 30.70 -3.55
N PRO A 345 12.68 32.05 -3.56
CA PRO A 345 11.50 32.75 -4.02
C PRO A 345 11.22 32.50 -5.51
N GLU A 346 12.21 32.03 -6.29
CA GLU A 346 11.97 31.54 -7.65
C GLU A 346 11.03 30.34 -7.70
N ALA A 347 11.18 29.34 -6.80
CA ALA A 347 10.30 28.18 -6.76
C ALA A 347 8.87 28.56 -6.36
N ALA A 348 8.73 29.45 -5.37
CA ALA A 348 7.44 29.96 -4.95
C ALA A 348 6.74 30.77 -6.05
N HIS A 349 7.51 31.59 -6.79
CA HIS A 349 7.01 32.36 -7.92
C HIS A 349 6.62 31.48 -9.11
N VAL A 350 7.46 30.50 -9.45
CA VAL A 350 7.17 29.48 -10.48
C VAL A 350 5.93 28.69 -10.09
N LEU A 351 5.80 28.26 -8.84
CA LEU A 351 4.61 27.58 -8.37
C LEU A 351 3.37 28.48 -8.47
N HIS A 352 3.47 29.76 -8.08
CA HIS A 352 2.34 30.68 -8.14
C HIS A 352 1.81 30.85 -9.57
N SER A 353 2.70 30.94 -10.56
CA SER A 353 2.29 31.05 -11.98
C SER A 353 1.83 29.71 -12.57
N LEU A 354 2.48 28.61 -12.21
CA LEU A 354 2.22 27.28 -12.77
C LEU A 354 1.00 26.59 -12.15
N TYR A 355 0.79 26.71 -10.83
CA TYR A 355 -0.15 25.89 -10.09
C TYR A 355 -1.61 25.98 -10.58
N PRO A 356 -2.17 27.16 -10.94
CA PRO A 356 -3.52 27.21 -11.48
C PRO A 356 -3.69 26.40 -12.76
N SER A 357 -2.72 26.48 -13.68
CA SER A 357 -2.74 25.72 -14.94
C SER A 357 -2.52 24.22 -14.71
N PHE A 358 -1.65 23.85 -13.77
CA PHE A 358 -1.40 22.47 -13.41
C PHE A 358 -2.62 21.82 -12.74
N LEU A 359 -3.26 22.52 -11.81
CA LEU A 359 -4.48 22.06 -11.14
C LEU A 359 -5.61 21.84 -12.15
N ALA A 360 -5.83 22.81 -13.05
CA ALA A 360 -6.81 22.67 -14.12
C ALA A 360 -6.50 21.49 -15.05
N ALA A 361 -5.21 21.24 -15.35
CA ALA A 361 -4.80 20.11 -16.15
C ALA A 361 -5.03 18.76 -15.45
N LEU A 362 -4.79 18.68 -14.14
CA LEU A 362 -5.10 17.49 -13.34
C LEU A 362 -6.61 17.18 -13.35
N GLU A 363 -7.44 18.20 -13.12
CA GLU A 363 -8.89 18.05 -13.12
C GLU A 363 -9.42 17.65 -14.50
N ALA A 364 -8.92 18.28 -15.56
CA ALA A 364 -9.26 17.94 -16.95
C ALA A 364 -8.84 16.51 -17.33
N ALA A 365 -7.75 15.99 -16.75
CA ALA A 365 -7.30 14.62 -16.97
C ALA A 365 -8.07 13.58 -16.11
N GLY A 366 -8.94 14.00 -15.20
CA GLY A 366 -9.77 13.13 -14.36
C GLY A 366 -9.17 12.75 -13.01
N TRP A 367 -8.23 13.54 -12.47
CA TRP A 367 -7.69 13.32 -11.13
C TRP A 367 -8.61 13.87 -10.04
N ALA A 368 -8.73 13.14 -8.93
CA ALA A 368 -9.46 13.57 -7.74
C ALA A 368 -8.58 14.51 -6.88
N THR A 369 -8.60 15.81 -7.19
CA THR A 369 -7.79 16.85 -6.52
C THR A 369 -8.31 17.22 -5.12
N GLN A 370 -9.57 16.92 -4.83
CA GLN A 370 -10.24 17.27 -3.57
C GLN A 370 -9.94 16.32 -2.40
N ARG A 371 -9.37 15.13 -2.69
CA ARG A 371 -9.02 14.12 -1.68
C ARG A 371 -7.66 13.48 -2.00
N PRO A 372 -6.56 14.26 -1.95
CA PRO A 372 -5.24 13.75 -2.22
C PRO A 372 -4.76 12.91 -1.02
N LEU A 373 -4.21 11.72 -1.29
CA LEU A 373 -3.66 10.81 -0.29
C LEU A 373 -2.14 11.00 -0.21
N LEU A 374 -1.73 12.17 0.27
CA LEU A 374 -0.33 12.60 0.31
C LEU A 374 0.37 12.28 1.63
N GLY A 375 -0.32 11.64 2.58
CA GLY A 375 0.23 11.23 3.87
C GLY A 375 0.75 12.41 4.67
N ALA A 376 -0.07 13.44 4.85
CA ALA A 376 0.23 14.53 5.78
C ALA A 376 0.20 14.01 7.23
N GLU A 377 1.18 14.41 8.02
CA GLU A 377 1.15 14.25 9.47
C GLU A 377 0.14 15.23 10.10
N ASP A 378 -0.17 15.02 11.39
CA ASP A 378 -1.22 15.76 12.09
C ASP A 378 -0.82 17.15 12.57
N TRP A 379 0.46 17.55 12.45
CA TRP A 379 0.87 18.87 12.92
C TRP A 379 0.23 19.97 12.07
N ARG A 380 -0.38 20.93 12.76
CA ARG A 380 -0.93 22.15 12.20
C ARG A 380 -0.37 23.31 13.01
N LEU A 381 0.06 24.34 12.31
CA LEU A 381 0.72 25.51 12.89
C LEU A 381 -0.16 26.73 12.68
N ASP A 382 0.01 27.73 13.54
CA ASP A 382 -0.52 29.06 13.28
C ASP A 382 0.59 30.08 13.49
N TRP A 383 0.57 31.13 12.68
CA TRP A 383 1.61 32.14 12.68
C TRP A 383 1.08 33.48 12.15
N ALA A 384 1.64 34.55 12.71
CA ALA A 384 1.40 35.90 12.21
C ALA A 384 1.98 36.05 10.79
N PRO A 385 1.32 36.80 9.89
CA PRO A 385 1.94 37.19 8.63
C PRO A 385 3.24 37.96 8.90
N PRO A 386 4.22 37.94 7.98
CA PRO A 386 5.43 38.70 8.19
C PRO A 386 5.05 40.17 8.32
N GLU A 387 5.56 40.87 9.34
CA GLU A 387 5.37 42.31 9.46
C GLU A 387 5.86 42.95 8.15
N LYS A 388 5.00 43.77 7.52
CA LYS A 388 5.47 44.60 6.42
C LYS A 388 6.46 45.56 7.03
N ASP A 389 7.73 45.46 6.64
CA ASP A 389 8.74 46.44 7.00
C ASP A 389 8.14 47.84 6.75
N LEU A 390 7.97 48.61 7.84
CA LEU A 390 7.38 49.95 7.88
C LEU A 390 8.33 51.01 7.33
#